data_AF-F4NUD0-F1
#
_entry.id   AF-F4NUD0-F1
#
_cell.length_a   1.000
_cell.length_b   1.000
_cell.length_c   1.000
_cell.angle_alpha   90.00
_cell.angle_beta   90.00
_cell.angle_gamma   90.00
#
_symmetry.space_group_name_H-M   'P 1'
#
loop_
_entity.id
_entity.type
_entity.pdbx_description
1 polymer ?
#
loop_
_entity_poly.entity_id
_entity_poly.type
_entity_poly.pdbx_seq_one_letter_code
_entity_poly.pdbx_strand_id
1 'polypeptide(L)'
;MCSWQVFSKAIAPERGAFPMDLDGVCGAAVRDYISCVRSSSGETMKCRELARLYLSCRMDHGLMEKDDFANLGFNAPGSKKPTADQNSTASK
;
A
#
# COMPACT_ATOMS: atom_id res chain seq x y z
N MET A 1 -41.28 -33.13 -0.78
CA MET A 1 -41.63 -32.31 -1.96
C MET A 1 -41.54 -30.84 -1.55
N CYS A 2 -40.43 -30.18 -1.84
CA CYS A 2 -40.31 -28.72 -1.81
C CYS A 2 -39.76 -28.28 -3.17
N SER A 3 -40.55 -27.47 -3.86
CA SER A 3 -40.32 -26.91 -5.18
C SER A 3 -39.85 -25.45 -5.05
N TRP A 4 -39.12 -24.97 -6.06
CA TRP A 4 -38.64 -23.60 -6.30
C TRP A 4 -37.48 -23.10 -5.41
N GLN A 5 -36.46 -22.37 -5.89
CA GLN A 5 -36.52 -21.21 -6.79
C GLN A 5 -35.10 -20.87 -7.33
N VAL A 6 -34.99 -20.71 -8.65
CA VAL A 6 -34.13 -19.79 -9.44
C VAL A 6 -32.68 -19.51 -8.97
N PHE A 7 -31.72 -20.15 -9.66
CA PHE A 7 -30.31 -19.74 -9.74
C PHE A 7 -30.14 -18.51 -10.64
N SER A 8 -30.54 -17.32 -10.18
CA SER A 8 -30.15 -16.07 -10.83
C SER A 8 -28.70 -15.78 -10.47
N LYS A 9 -27.81 -15.97 -11.46
CA LYS A 9 -26.39 -15.59 -11.49
C LYS A 9 -26.14 -14.35 -10.61
N ALA A 10 -25.62 -14.57 -9.41
CA ALA A 10 -25.21 -13.48 -8.52
C ALA A 10 -24.22 -12.61 -9.29
N ILE A 11 -24.57 -11.35 -9.52
CA ILE A 11 -23.56 -10.35 -9.88
C ILE A 11 -22.60 -10.33 -8.70
N ALA A 12 -21.31 -10.59 -8.98
CA ALA A 12 -20.31 -10.59 -7.93
C ALA A 12 -20.40 -9.22 -7.24
N PRO A 13 -20.56 -9.17 -5.91
CA PRO A 13 -20.70 -7.90 -5.23
C PRO A 13 -19.48 -7.03 -5.55
N GLU A 14 -19.72 -5.73 -5.73
CA GLU A 14 -18.75 -4.63 -5.86
C GLU A 14 -17.88 -4.48 -4.58
N ARG A 15 -17.57 -5.57 -3.87
CA ARG A 15 -16.89 -5.61 -2.57
C ARG A 15 -15.64 -6.45 -2.66
N GLY A 16 -14.72 -5.98 -3.49
CA GLY A 16 -13.37 -6.55 -3.58
C GLY A 16 -12.28 -5.57 -3.99
N ALA A 17 -12.63 -4.32 -4.35
CA ALA A 17 -11.67 -3.25 -4.56
C ALA A 17 -11.87 -2.23 -3.44
N PHE A 18 -10.83 -2.01 -2.64
CA PHE A 18 -10.87 -1.05 -1.55
C PHE A 18 -11.26 0.32 -2.13
N PRO A 19 -12.30 1.01 -1.60
CA PRO A 19 -12.83 2.23 -2.21
C PRO A 19 -11.81 3.38 -2.37
N MET A 20 -10.61 3.30 -1.77
CA MET A 20 -9.49 4.23 -2.03
C MET A 20 -8.64 3.87 -3.27
N ASP A 21 -8.74 2.66 -3.83
CA ASP A 21 -8.02 2.26 -5.05
C ASP A 21 -8.80 2.62 -6.33
N LEU A 22 -10.00 3.18 -6.18
CA LEU A 22 -10.93 3.45 -7.28
C LEU A 22 -10.35 4.46 -8.30
N ASP A 23 -9.64 5.48 -7.81
CA ASP A 23 -9.09 6.54 -8.65
C ASP A 23 -7.68 6.23 -9.18
N GLY A 24 -7.04 5.16 -8.68
CA GLY A 24 -5.71 4.73 -9.14
C GLY A 24 -4.64 5.82 -9.09
N VAL A 25 -4.75 6.78 -8.17
CA VAL A 25 -3.88 7.97 -8.09
C VAL A 25 -2.40 7.60 -8.02
N CYS A 26 -2.07 6.57 -7.22
CA CYS A 26 -0.72 6.02 -7.08
C CYS A 26 -0.46 4.80 -7.98
N GLY A 27 -1.26 4.62 -9.03
CA GLY A 27 -1.23 3.46 -9.91
C GLY A 27 0.04 3.32 -10.74
N ALA A 28 0.77 4.40 -11.01
CA ALA A 28 2.07 4.32 -11.69
C ALA A 28 3.12 3.65 -10.79
N ALA A 29 3.29 4.14 -9.56
CA ALA A 29 4.25 3.60 -8.60
C ALA A 29 3.95 2.14 -8.21
N VAL A 30 2.67 1.77 -8.07
CA VAL A 30 2.30 0.38 -7.77
C VAL A 30 2.61 -0.57 -8.94
N ARG A 31 2.43 -0.10 -10.18
CA ARG A 31 2.75 -0.90 -11.37
C ARG A 31 4.25 -1.18 -11.46
N ASP A 32 5.08 -0.18 -11.18
CA ASP A 32 6.54 -0.35 -11.17
C ASP A 32 6.99 -1.29 -10.05
N TYR A 33 6.42 -1.13 -8.85
CA TYR A 33 6.70 -2.04 -7.73
C TYR A 33 6.32 -3.48 -8.06
N ILE A 34 5.10 -3.72 -8.56
CA ILE A 34 4.63 -5.05 -8.94
C ILE A 34 5.49 -5.63 -10.07
N SER A 35 5.84 -4.81 -11.07
CA SER A 35 6.75 -5.21 -12.16
C SER A 35 8.07 -5.71 -11.60
N CYS A 36 8.69 -4.96 -10.69
CA CYS A 36 9.93 -5.35 -10.04
C CYS A 36 9.81 -6.64 -9.23
N VAL A 37 8.73 -6.81 -8.45
CA VAL A 37 8.52 -8.03 -7.64
C VAL A 37 8.37 -9.25 -8.54
N ARG A 38 7.67 -9.11 -9.66
CA ARG A 38 7.50 -10.17 -10.67
C ARG A 38 8.83 -10.52 -11.33
N SER A 39 9.66 -9.53 -11.67
CA SER A 39 10.99 -9.75 -12.24
C SER A 39 12.00 -10.33 -11.23
N SER A 40 11.80 -10.05 -9.94
CA SER A 40 12.69 -10.48 -8.85
C SER A 40 12.24 -11.80 -8.21
N SER A 41 11.40 -12.59 -8.89
CA SER A 41 10.90 -13.88 -8.38
C SER A 41 10.23 -13.81 -6.99
N GLY A 42 9.59 -12.68 -6.66
CA GLY A 42 8.95 -12.46 -5.36
C GLY A 42 9.86 -11.84 -4.29
N GLU A 43 11.12 -11.52 -4.61
CA GLU A 43 12.01 -10.82 -3.67
C GLU A 43 11.65 -9.34 -3.53
N THR A 44 10.90 -9.01 -2.48
CA THR A 44 10.47 -7.64 -2.17
C THR A 44 11.62 -6.72 -1.74
N MET A 45 12.70 -7.29 -1.19
CA MET A 45 13.87 -6.54 -0.71
C MET A 45 14.56 -5.75 -1.82
N LYS A 46 14.59 -6.29 -3.05
CA LYS A 46 15.16 -5.62 -4.23
C LYS A 46 14.28 -4.47 -4.73
N CYS A 47 12.98 -4.55 -4.45
CA CYS A 47 11.97 -3.57 -4.89
C CYS A 47 11.59 -2.58 -3.78
N ARG A 48 12.38 -2.52 -2.71
CA ARG A 48 12.08 -1.73 -1.52
C ARG A 48 12.04 -0.23 -1.82
N GLU A 49 12.89 0.26 -2.72
CA GLU A 49 12.86 1.66 -3.17
C GLU A 49 11.52 2.00 -3.85
N LEU A 50 11.01 1.11 -4.70
CA LEU A 50 9.72 1.28 -5.37
C LEU A 50 8.54 1.20 -4.40
N ALA A 51 8.61 0.30 -3.40
CA ALA A 51 7.63 0.25 -2.33
C ALA A 51 7.60 1.54 -1.51
N ARG A 52 8.76 2.16 -1.27
CA ARG A 52 8.86 3.45 -0.56
C ARG A 52 8.16 4.56 -1.34
N LEU A 53 8.41 4.65 -2.64
CA LEU A 53 7.76 5.64 -3.53
C LEU A 53 6.24 5.44 -3.57
N TYR A 54 5.78 4.19 -3.63
CA TYR A 54 4.36 3.86 -3.60
C TYR A 54 3.70 4.29 -2.28
N LEU A 55 4.31 4.01 -1.12
CA LEU A 55 3.78 4.47 0.16
C LEU A 55 3.83 5.99 0.31
N SER A 56 4.89 6.65 -0.18
CA SER A 56 4.98 8.11 -0.19
C SER A 56 3.81 8.75 -0.91
N CYS A 57 3.49 8.25 -2.10
CA CYS A 57 2.34 8.72 -2.87
C CYS A 57 1.03 8.57 -2.07
N ARG A 58 0.83 7.44 -1.39
CA ARG A 58 -0.37 7.24 -0.56
C ARG A 58 -0.46 8.22 0.59
N MET A 59 0.67 8.58 1.21
CA MET A 59 0.73 9.57 2.29
C MET A 59 0.48 11.00 1.80
N ASP A 60 0.99 11.37 0.61
CA ASP A 60 0.76 12.67 -0.01
C ASP A 60 -0.71 12.90 -0.37
N HIS A 61 -1.37 11.86 -0.89
CA HIS A 61 -2.77 11.92 -1.30
C HIS A 61 -3.77 11.61 -0.17
N GLY A 62 -3.31 11.38 1.06
CA GLY A 62 -4.19 11.06 2.19
C GLY A 62 -4.89 9.71 2.08
N LEU A 63 -4.37 8.80 1.23
CA LEU A 63 -4.81 7.39 1.14
C LEU A 63 -4.24 6.53 2.27
N MET A 64 -3.35 7.10 3.09
CA MET A 64 -2.73 6.49 4.24
C MET A 64 -2.36 7.58 5.25
N GLU A 65 -2.40 7.24 6.55
CA GLU A 65 -1.88 8.14 7.59
C GLU A 65 -0.38 8.36 7.40
N LYS A 66 0.09 9.58 7.65
CA LYS A 66 1.49 9.95 7.51
C LYS A 66 2.26 9.34 8.68
N ASP A 67 3.04 8.31 8.39
CA ASP A 67 3.88 7.62 9.38
C ASP A 67 5.34 7.61 8.90
N ASP A 68 6.26 7.41 9.84
CA ASP A 68 7.67 7.34 9.52
C ASP A 68 7.99 6.04 8.78
N PHE A 69 8.79 6.15 7.71
CA PHE A 69 9.24 5.00 6.94
C PHE A 69 9.95 3.94 7.80
N ALA A 70 10.54 4.33 8.94
CA ALA A 70 11.14 3.41 9.89
C ALA A 70 10.12 2.49 10.57
N ASN A 71 8.94 3.01 10.91
CA ASN A 71 7.82 2.24 11.47
C ASN A 71 7.20 1.32 10.42
N LEU A 72 7.19 1.77 9.17
CA LEU A 72 6.73 1.00 8.01
C LEU A 72 7.73 -0.07 7.56
N GLY A 73 8.82 -0.27 8.32
CA GLY A 73 9.78 -1.34 8.06
C GLY A 73 10.77 -1.03 6.94
N PHE A 74 11.00 0.24 6.59
CA PHE A 74 12.03 0.67 5.63
C PHE A 74 13.40 0.97 6.28
N ASN A 75 13.71 0.29 7.39
CA ASN A 75 15.01 0.39 8.08
C ASN A 75 16.16 -0.17 7.23
N ALA A 76 17.23 0.59 7.00
CA ALA A 76 18.39 0.07 6.27
C ALA A 76 18.96 -1.19 6.95
N PRO A 77 19.46 -2.19 6.18
CA PRO A 77 20.07 -3.38 6.75
C PRO A 77 21.39 -3.00 7.46
N GLY A 78 21.30 -2.71 8.76
CA GLY A 78 22.43 -2.28 9.58
C GLY A 78 22.15 -1.09 10.51
N SER A 79 21.03 -0.39 10.35
CA SER A 79 20.66 0.70 11.25
C SER A 79 20.06 0.14 12.54
N LYS A 80 20.88 -0.02 13.58
CA LYS A 80 20.38 -0.02 14.96
C LYS A 80 19.61 1.29 15.15
N LYS A 81 18.40 1.20 15.73
CA LYS A 81 17.53 2.33 16.07
C LYS A 81 18.34 3.53 16.61
N PRO A 82 18.23 4.75 16.06
CA PRO A 82 18.16 5.89 16.94
C PRO A 82 16.74 5.88 17.52
N THR A 83 16.69 5.71 18.82
CA THR A 83 15.54 5.98 19.68
C THR A 83 14.92 7.32 19.30
N ALA A 84 13.59 7.37 19.31
CA ALA A 84 12.82 8.60 19.20
C ALA A 84 13.39 9.69 20.13
N ASP A 85 13.61 10.90 19.60
CA ASP A 85 13.33 12.16 20.30
C ASP A 85 13.47 13.40 19.36
N GLN A 86 12.37 14.18 19.28
CA GLN A 86 12.29 15.66 19.16
C GLN A 86 12.57 16.29 17.78
N ASN A 87 11.84 17.25 17.21
CA ASN A 87 10.63 18.02 17.54
C ASN A 87 10.39 18.94 16.32
N SER A 88 9.15 19.14 15.87
CA SER A 88 8.76 20.34 15.11
C SER A 88 7.37 20.78 15.55
N THR A 89 7.31 21.18 16.82
CA THR A 89 6.77 22.44 17.32
C THR A 89 6.03 23.30 16.30
N ALA A 90 4.80 23.64 16.65
CA ALA A 90 3.97 24.67 16.06
C ALA A 90 4.69 26.03 15.95
N SER A 91 4.52 26.72 14.81
CA SER A 91 4.54 28.18 14.60
C SER A 91 4.34 28.40 13.10
N LYS A 92 3.44 29.22 12.57
CA LYS A 92 2.51 30.23 13.08
C LYS A 92 1.47 30.47 11.98
#